data_AF-A0A0H4A1X1-F1
#
_entry.id   AF-A0A0H4A1X1-F1
#
_cell.length_a   1.000
_cell.length_b   1.000
_cell.length_c   1.000
_cell.angle_alpha   90.00
_cell.angle_beta   90.00
_cell.angle_gamma   90.00
#
_symmetry.space_group_name_H-M   'P 1'
#
loop_
_entity.id
_entity.type
_entity.pdbx_description
1 polymer ?
#
loop_
_entity_poly.entity_id
_entity_poly.type
_entity_poly.pdbx_seq_one_letter_code
_entity_poly.pdbx_strand_id
1 'polypeptide(L)'
;MTGKRIKHRGPTHIFTHWLIFALAATFVWDWHGLLAAFAWGGVSHIVTDAMTVSGVPFSPYSDRRFHLFGGRFRTGDPIEYAIAGAVVIACIGLSHLTGGSGFAPFFYDWGGMYDKGLIDGLEWKANRFRLI
;
A
#
# COMPACT_ATOMS: atom_id res chain seq x y z
N MET A 1 7.68 -2.89 -40.88
CA MET A 1 8.16 -3.14 -39.50
C MET A 1 7.19 -4.10 -38.84
N THR A 2 7.57 -5.36 -38.67
CA THR A 2 6.72 -6.39 -38.04
C THR A 2 6.99 -6.41 -36.54
N GLY A 3 6.16 -5.74 -35.76
CA GLY A 3 6.25 -5.74 -34.30
C GLY A 3 5.80 -7.08 -33.73
N LYS A 4 6.67 -7.77 -32.97
CA LYS A 4 6.26 -8.95 -32.18
C LYS A 4 5.35 -8.50 -31.04
N ARG A 5 4.19 -9.12 -30.88
CA ARG A 5 3.36 -8.91 -29.68
C ARG A 5 4.07 -9.51 -28.47
N ILE A 6 4.63 -8.65 -27.61
CA ILE A 6 5.14 -9.05 -26.31
C ILE A 6 3.96 -9.18 -25.36
N LYS A 7 3.85 -10.31 -24.64
CA LYS A 7 2.85 -10.44 -23.57
C LYS A 7 3.21 -9.47 -22.45
N HIS A 8 2.30 -8.56 -22.12
CA HIS A 8 2.47 -7.54 -21.08
C HIS A 8 2.65 -8.14 -19.67
N ARG A 9 2.10 -9.33 -19.41
CA ARG A 9 2.18 -10.03 -18.11
C ARG A 9 3.19 -11.18 -18.20
N GLY A 10 4.46 -10.82 -18.13
CA GLY A 10 5.60 -11.73 -18.14
C GLY A 10 5.90 -12.34 -16.76
N PRO A 11 7.13 -12.83 -16.51
CA PRO A 11 7.50 -13.52 -15.27
C PRO A 11 7.41 -12.65 -14.01
N THR A 12 7.33 -11.33 -14.16
CA THR A 12 7.25 -10.37 -13.05
C THR A 12 5.90 -10.35 -12.35
N HIS A 13 4.84 -10.94 -12.91
CA HIS A 13 3.49 -10.91 -12.34
C HIS A 13 3.11 -12.22 -11.64
N ILE A 14 4.08 -12.90 -11.03
CA ILE A 14 3.82 -14.15 -10.30
C ILE A 14 3.69 -13.86 -8.82
N PHE A 15 2.52 -14.14 -8.24
CA PHE A 15 2.21 -13.82 -6.85
C PHE A 15 3.21 -14.42 -5.86
N THR A 16 3.57 -15.70 -6.02
CA THR A 16 4.50 -16.36 -5.09
C THR A 16 5.89 -15.73 -5.08
N HIS A 17 6.38 -15.17 -6.19
CA HIS A 17 7.70 -14.53 -6.22
C HIS A 17 7.73 -13.27 -5.37
N TRP A 18 6.70 -12.43 -5.50
CA TRP A 18 6.58 -11.21 -4.71
C TRP A 18 6.29 -11.50 -3.25
N LEU A 19 5.48 -12.51 -2.95
CA LEU A 19 5.23 -12.92 -1.57
C LEU A 19 6.52 -13.41 -0.90
N ILE A 20 7.27 -14.29 -1.56
CA ILE A 20 8.57 -14.78 -1.03
C ILE A 20 9.54 -13.61 -0.86
N PHE A 21 9.61 -12.71 -1.84
CA PHE A 21 10.49 -11.54 -1.75
C PHE A 21 10.09 -10.60 -0.61
N ALA A 22 8.81 -10.34 -0.38
CA ALA A 22 8.33 -9.53 0.73
C ALA A 22 8.63 -10.17 2.08
N LEU A 23 8.45 -11.50 2.21
CA LEU A 23 8.80 -12.23 3.42
C LEU A 23 10.31 -12.20 3.67
N ALA A 24 11.13 -12.43 2.64
CA ALA A 24 12.59 -12.35 2.77
C ALA A 24 13.05 -10.93 3.15
N ALA A 25 12.50 -9.91 2.50
CA ALA A 25 12.80 -8.52 2.82
C ALA A 25 12.39 -8.17 4.26
N THR A 26 11.26 -8.71 4.76
CA THR A 26 10.77 -8.42 6.11
C THR A 26 11.55 -9.15 7.21
N PHE A 27 11.94 -10.41 6.98
CA PHE A 27 12.48 -11.27 8.05
C PHE A 27 13.96 -11.60 7.93
N VAL A 28 14.57 -11.41 6.76
CA VAL A 28 15.97 -11.79 6.52
C VAL A 28 16.85 -10.56 6.36
N TRP A 29 16.48 -9.64 5.46
CA TRP A 29 17.30 -8.48 5.16
C TRP A 29 16.48 -7.32 4.61
N ASP A 30 16.51 -6.20 5.33
CA ASP A 30 15.90 -4.94 4.91
C ASP A 30 16.89 -3.79 5.02
N TRP A 31 17.22 -3.17 3.89
CA TRP A 31 18.07 -1.99 3.89
C TRP A 31 17.23 -0.76 4.23
N HIS A 32 17.25 -0.35 5.51
CA HIS A 32 16.59 0.85 6.03
C HIS A 32 15.08 0.94 5.71
N GLY A 33 14.37 -0.19 5.62
CA GLY A 33 12.94 -0.19 5.28
C GLY A 33 12.64 -0.18 3.78
N LEU A 34 13.64 0.04 2.92
CA LEU A 34 13.41 0.23 1.48
C LEU A 34 13.05 -1.06 0.76
N LEU A 35 13.66 -2.19 1.14
CA LEU A 35 13.38 -3.46 0.48
C LEU A 35 12.00 -3.96 0.87
N ALA A 36 11.63 -3.85 2.14
CA ALA A 36 10.29 -4.19 2.57
C ALA A 36 9.24 -3.28 1.90
N ALA A 37 9.46 -1.96 1.87
CA ALA A 37 8.54 -1.03 1.22
C ALA A 37 8.34 -1.34 -0.27
N PHE A 38 9.43 -1.61 -1.00
CA PHE A 38 9.35 -1.97 -2.42
C PHE A 38 8.68 -3.33 -2.63
N ALA A 39 9.03 -4.35 -1.84
CA ALA A 39 8.47 -5.69 -1.97
C ALA A 39 6.97 -5.71 -1.65
N TRP A 40 6.54 -5.05 -0.57
CA TRP A 40 5.13 -4.91 -0.22
C TRP A 40 4.35 -4.06 -1.23
N GLY A 41 4.99 -3.05 -1.83
CA GLY A 41 4.43 -2.30 -2.97
C GLY A 41 4.18 -3.20 -4.19
N GLY A 42 5.10 -4.10 -4.51
CA GLY A 42 4.90 -5.08 -5.58
C GLY A 42 3.84 -6.14 -5.26
N VAL A 43 3.76 -6.60 -4.00
CA VAL A 43 2.70 -7.51 -3.55
C VAL A 43 1.34 -6.85 -3.68
N SER A 44 1.16 -5.62 -3.19
CA SER A 44 -0.11 -4.91 -3.28
C SER A 44 -0.52 -4.68 -4.73
N HIS A 45 0.42 -4.32 -5.59
CA HIS A 45 0.19 -4.22 -7.04
C HIS A 45 -0.32 -5.52 -7.65
N ILE A 46 0.31 -6.67 -7.36
CA ILE A 46 -0.16 -7.98 -7.88
C ILE A 46 -1.51 -8.37 -7.30
N VAL A 47 -1.78 -8.06 -6.03
CA VAL A 47 -3.09 -8.29 -5.40
C VAL A 47 -4.16 -7.48 -6.14
N THR A 48 -3.90 -6.21 -6.46
CA THR A 48 -4.85 -5.41 -7.26
C THR A 48 -5.02 -5.97 -8.67
N ASP A 49 -3.97 -6.49 -9.29
CA ASP A 49 -4.07 -7.15 -10.59
C ASP A 49 -4.90 -8.44 -10.53
N ALA A 50 -4.83 -9.18 -9.43
CA ALA A 50 -5.65 -10.37 -9.17
C ALA A 50 -7.14 -10.03 -9.04
N MET A 51 -7.48 -8.83 -8.60
CA MET A 51 -8.87 -8.35 -8.49
C MET A 51 -9.53 -8.12 -9.87
N THR A 52 -8.72 -7.98 -10.92
CA THR A 52 -9.20 -7.73 -12.28
C THR A 52 -9.60 -8.99 -13.04
N VAL A 53 -10.36 -8.80 -14.14
CA VAL A 53 -10.75 -9.86 -15.08
C VAL A 53 -9.54 -10.61 -15.65
N SER A 54 -8.37 -9.97 -15.74
CA SER A 54 -7.16 -10.60 -16.29
C SER A 54 -6.48 -11.55 -15.31
N GLY A 55 -6.61 -11.31 -14.01
CA GLY A 55 -5.99 -12.09 -12.95
C GLY A 55 -4.46 -12.19 -13.03
N VAL A 56 -3.87 -12.99 -12.15
CA VAL A 56 -2.42 -13.21 -12.09
C VAL A 56 -2.09 -14.69 -11.95
N PRO A 57 -0.98 -15.19 -12.52
CA PRO A 57 -0.50 -16.53 -12.19
C PRO A 57 -0.12 -16.61 -10.70
N PHE A 58 -0.60 -17.63 -10.00
CA PHE A 58 -0.24 -17.84 -8.60
C PHE A 58 1.23 -18.28 -8.48
N SER A 59 1.63 -19.28 -9.28
CA SER A 59 2.97 -19.88 -9.31
C SER A 59 3.54 -19.93 -10.75
N PRO A 60 4.87 -20.10 -10.95
CA PRO A 60 5.51 -20.06 -12.27
C PRO A 60 5.03 -21.12 -13.28
N TYR A 61 4.24 -22.10 -12.84
CA TYR A 61 3.69 -23.16 -13.69
C TYR A 61 2.16 -23.28 -13.59
N SER A 62 1.50 -22.25 -13.05
CA SER A 62 0.04 -22.26 -12.93
C SER A 62 -0.62 -21.89 -14.26
N ASP A 63 -1.30 -22.85 -14.88
CA ASP A 63 -2.15 -22.60 -16.05
C ASP A 63 -3.43 -21.84 -15.70
N ARG A 64 -3.87 -21.93 -14.44
CA ARG A 64 -5.03 -21.20 -13.92
C ARG A 64 -4.61 -19.84 -13.37
N ARG A 65 -5.41 -18.82 -13.69
CA ARG A 65 -5.26 -17.47 -13.13
C ARG A 65 -5.91 -17.40 -11.76
N PHE A 66 -5.19 -16.79 -10.83
CA PHE A 66 -5.70 -16.40 -9.52
C PHE A 66 -6.50 -15.11 -9.68
N HIS A 67 -7.76 -15.17 -9.23
CA HIS A 67 -8.67 -14.04 -9.23
C HIS A 67 -9.20 -13.80 -7.82
N LEU A 68 -9.04 -12.57 -7.33
CA LEU A 68 -9.72 -12.10 -6.13
C LEU A 68 -11.09 -11.53 -6.52
N PHE A 69 -12.09 -11.78 -5.67
CA PHE A 69 -13.48 -11.35 -5.90
C PHE A 69 -14.06 -11.83 -7.25
N GLY A 70 -13.56 -12.95 -7.76
CA GLY A 70 -13.97 -13.52 -9.05
C GLY A 70 -13.55 -12.71 -10.27
N GLY A 71 -12.60 -11.77 -10.14
CA GLY A 71 -12.09 -10.98 -11.27
C GLY A 71 -13.13 -10.02 -11.85
N ARG A 72 -14.06 -9.53 -11.02
CA ARG A 72 -15.18 -8.70 -11.49
C ARG A 72 -14.82 -7.24 -11.70
N PHE A 73 -13.66 -6.81 -11.21
CA PHE A 73 -13.24 -5.42 -11.32
C PHE A 73 -12.54 -5.17 -12.66
N ARG A 74 -12.76 -3.98 -13.21
CA ARG A 74 -12.14 -3.52 -14.46
C ARG A 74 -11.27 -2.31 -14.16
N THR A 75 -10.13 -2.25 -14.83
CA THR A 75 -9.24 -1.09 -14.76
C THR A 75 -9.96 0.17 -15.22
N GLY A 76 -9.96 1.20 -14.38
CA GLY A 76 -10.66 2.47 -14.58
C GLY A 76 -12.11 2.52 -14.06
N ASP A 77 -12.61 1.45 -13.44
CA ASP A 77 -13.94 1.43 -12.83
C ASP A 77 -13.96 2.26 -11.53
N PRO A 78 -15.00 3.08 -11.24
CA PRO A 78 -15.17 3.82 -9.99
C PRO A 78 -14.84 3.04 -8.71
N ILE A 79 -15.06 1.73 -8.70
CA ILE A 79 -14.76 0.87 -7.56
C ILE A 79 -13.26 0.80 -7.21
N GLU A 80 -12.35 0.98 -8.17
CA GLU A 80 -10.90 1.01 -7.90
C GLU A 80 -10.55 2.21 -7.00
N TYR A 81 -11.17 3.37 -7.26
CA TYR A 81 -10.99 4.56 -6.44
C TYR A 81 -11.61 4.40 -5.05
N ALA A 82 -12.75 3.70 -4.95
CA ALA A 82 -13.36 3.40 -3.66
C ALA A 82 -12.47 2.48 -2.80
N ILE A 83 -11.87 1.45 -3.40
CA ILE A 83 -10.92 0.55 -2.74
C ILE A 83 -9.67 1.33 -2.31
N ALA A 84 -9.10 2.16 -3.19
CA ALA A 84 -7.94 2.99 -2.84
C ALA A 84 -8.25 3.96 -1.69
N GLY A 85 -9.41 4.61 -1.72
CA GLY A 85 -9.87 5.48 -0.63
C GLY A 85 -10.03 4.74 0.69
N ALA A 86 -10.62 3.54 0.66
CA ALA A 86 -10.75 2.69 1.85
C ALA A 86 -9.39 2.31 2.44
N VAL A 87 -8.39 2.00 1.60
CA VAL A 87 -7.02 1.72 2.04
C VAL A 87 -6.38 2.95 2.70
N VAL A 88 -6.53 4.14 2.11
CA VAL A 88 -6.02 5.39 2.71
C VAL A 88 -6.64 5.65 4.08
N ILE A 89 -7.96 5.51 4.20
CA ILE A 89 -8.66 5.69 5.48
C ILE A 89 -8.17 4.66 6.50
N ALA A 90 -7.99 3.40 6.10
CA ALA A 90 -7.46 2.36 6.98
C ALA A 90 -6.03 2.69 7.45
N CYS A 91 -5.16 3.18 6.57
CA CYS A 91 -3.81 3.61 6.91
C CYS A 91 -3.81 4.78 7.90
N ILE A 92 -4.69 5.77 7.72
CA ILE A 92 -4.85 6.89 8.67
C ILE A 92 -5.29 6.36 10.03
N GLY A 93 -6.33 5.51 10.06
CA GLY A 93 -6.82 4.89 11.30
C GLY A 93 -5.74 4.07 12.03
N LEU A 94 -5.00 3.25 11.29
CA LEU A 94 -3.87 2.49 11.83
C LEU A 94 -2.77 3.39 12.39
N SER A 95 -2.41 4.47 11.67
CA SER A 95 -1.40 5.43 12.14
C SER A 95 -1.81 6.10 13.46
N HIS A 96 -3.09 6.41 13.63
CA HIS A 96 -3.61 6.97 14.88
C HIS A 96 -3.58 5.94 16.02
N LEU A 97 -3.90 4.68 15.75
CA LEU A 97 -3.92 3.61 16.75
C LEU A 97 -2.53 3.16 17.19
N THR A 98 -1.56 3.14 16.28
CA THR A 98 -0.19 2.68 16.57
C THR A 98 0.70 3.78 17.13
N GLY A 99 0.21 5.03 17.21
CA GLY A 99 0.91 6.14 17.85
C GLY A 99 2.26 6.42 17.20
N GLY A 100 2.27 6.56 15.86
CA GLY A 100 3.51 6.75 15.09
C GLY A 100 4.42 7.82 15.70
N SER A 101 5.61 7.42 16.14
CA SER A 101 6.63 8.30 16.76
C SER A 101 7.36 9.20 15.76
N GLY A 102 6.81 9.36 14.55
CA GLY A 102 7.39 10.08 13.43
C GLY A 102 6.70 11.42 13.19
N PHE A 103 7.41 12.34 12.53
CA PHE A 103 6.85 13.62 12.14
C PHE A 103 5.83 13.44 11.00
N ALA A 104 4.56 13.77 11.26
CA ALA A 104 3.49 13.78 10.28
C ALA A 104 3.20 15.22 9.82
N PRO A 105 3.74 15.67 8.66
CA PRO A 105 3.68 17.07 8.24
C PRO A 105 2.26 17.60 7.97
N PHE A 106 1.27 16.71 7.83
CA PHE A 106 -0.12 17.07 7.57
C PHE A 106 -1.04 16.75 8.76
N PHE A 107 -0.54 16.06 9.78
CA PHE A 107 -1.30 15.64 10.97
C PHE A 107 -0.45 15.90 12.22
N TYR A 108 -0.29 17.17 12.56
CA TYR A 108 0.48 17.58 13.73
C TYR A 108 -0.18 17.08 15.02
N ASP A 109 0.62 16.43 15.88
CA ASP A 109 0.21 16.11 17.25
C ASP A 109 0.29 17.36 18.15
N TRP A 110 -0.69 18.24 18.00
CA TRP A 110 -0.80 19.46 18.79
C TRP A 110 -0.88 19.18 20.29
N GLY A 111 -1.53 18.07 20.69
CA GLY A 111 -1.62 17.67 22.09
C GLY A 111 -0.25 17.30 22.65
N GLY A 112 0.46 16.40 22.00
CA GLY A 112 1.81 16.00 22.43
C GLY A 112 2.84 17.14 22.35
N MET A 113 2.68 18.11 21.45
CA MET A 113 3.55 19.31 21.42
C MET A 113 3.31 20.22 22.61
N TYR A 114 2.05 20.39 23.04
CA TYR A 114 1.71 21.16 24.23
C TYR A 114 2.23 20.46 25.50
N ASP A 115 2.04 19.14 25.61
CA ASP A 115 2.52 18.35 26.75
C ASP A 115 4.05 18.37 26.88
N LYS A 116 4.77 18.46 25.75
CA LYS A 116 6.24 18.61 25.71
C LYS A 116 6.71 20.05 25.94
N GLY A 117 5.79 21.01 26.08
CA GLY A 117 6.12 22.44 26.24
C GLY A 117 6.73 23.08 24.99
N LEU A 118 6.53 22.47 23.81
CA LEU A 118 7.03 23.00 22.54
C LEU A 118 6.17 24.14 21.98
N ILE A 119 4.88 24.15 22.35
CA ILE A 119 3.90 25.18 21.97
C ILE A 119 3.16 25.69 23.21
N ASP A 120 2.63 26.90 23.13
CA ASP A 120 1.83 27.47 24.21
C ASP A 120 0.35 27.02 24.17
N GLY A 121 -0.39 27.31 25.24
CA GLY A 121 -1.80 26.93 25.35
C GLY A 121 -2.73 27.68 24.39
N LEU A 122 -2.30 28.82 23.83
CA LEU A 122 -3.06 29.58 22.84
C LEU A 122 -2.94 28.91 21.46
N GLU A 123 -1.72 28.54 21.09
CA GLU A 123 -1.38 27.84 19.86
C GLU A 123 -2.01 26.44 19.81
N TRP A 124 -2.02 25.71 20.93
CA TRP A 124 -2.75 24.45 21.04
C TRP A 124 -4.26 24.65 20.82
N LYS A 125 -4.89 25.61 21.51
CA LYS A 125 -6.34 25.86 21.37
C LYS A 125 -6.73 26.26 19.95
N ALA A 126 -5.88 27.02 19.27
CA ALA A 126 -6.11 27.46 17.89
C ALA A 126 -6.02 26.29 16.89
N ASN A 127 -5.14 25.31 17.13
CA ASN A 127 -4.85 24.27 16.15
C ASN A 127 -5.34 22.86 16.52
N ARG A 128 -5.88 22.61 17.72
CA ARG A 128 -6.31 21.27 18.19
C ARG A 128 -7.31 20.52 17.31
N PHE A 129 -8.05 21.23 16.46
CA PHE A 129 -9.01 20.63 15.50
C PHE A 129 -8.55 20.73 14.05
N ARG A 130 -7.33 21.20 13.82
CA ARG A 130 -6.79 21.39 12.49
C ARG A 130 -6.17 20.06 12.02
N LEU A 131 -6.95 19.35 11.22
CA LEU A 131 -6.61 18.03 10.67
C LEU A 131 -5.93 18.11 9.28
N ILE A 132 -5.73 19.33 8.74
CA ILE A 132 -5.10 19.62 7.44
C ILE A 132 -4.34 20.96 7.54
#